data_AF-A0A2T4VLZ9-F1
#
_entry.id   AF-A0A2T4VLZ9-F1
#
_cell.length_a   1.000
_cell.length_b   1.000
_cell.length_c   1.000
_cell.angle_alpha   90.00
_cell.angle_beta   90.00
_cell.angle_gamma   90.00
#
_symmetry.space_group_name_H-M   'P 1'
#
loop_
_entity.id
_entity.type
_entity.pdbx_description
1 polymer ?
#
loop_
_entity_poly.entity_id
_entity_poly.type
_entity_poly.pdbx_seq_one_letter_code
_entity_poly.pdbx_strand_id
1 'polypeptide(L)'
;MAKTRAPPAWLPLLLSLWTPGCSHPGDRPPAVPTRVLGAHPDANSPAYVGAALVSGSSSAQELYQDYPKHEPDPKVAAQLAEILADEGKTLRWSASASVESFQNGALEIPIVIRIPPQCQNDVCPVVVHYSGGCAQPRYHWRPEFFLRAGFIFVEPNIRGTPCNAEWAAADNGARRPEALTDIEACGRYVKARFKQGDRVPKIGILGWSYGGNQTLIGMTRFAGTYDAGFALSAKTDLYSFFKHTSESLKKAREPEYGNPDTDPELFRSISPVTYVDKLEGPLAIMLGGRDPKVSLSDADVFVRRARERHQDVSLMIVPEHGHLTEQPEEIIFEHAHVIQFFADKLGRH
;
A
#
# COMPACT_ATOMS: atom_id res chain seq x y z
N MET A 1 -25.06 4.55 64.95
CA MET A 1 -25.59 5.67 65.77
C MET A 1 -24.38 6.54 66.14
N ALA A 2 -24.34 7.82 65.76
CA ALA A 2 -24.71 8.98 66.59
C ALA A 2 -23.81 9.15 67.85
N LYS A 3 -23.19 10.30 68.16
CA LYS A 3 -23.31 11.68 67.61
C LYS A 3 -22.01 12.49 67.81
N THR A 4 -21.96 13.69 67.21
CA THR A 4 -20.84 14.67 67.22
C THR A 4 -20.67 15.45 68.54
N ARG A 5 -19.46 15.98 68.80
CA ARG A 5 -19.20 17.38 69.23
C ARG A 5 -17.71 17.79 69.34
N ALA A 6 -17.46 19.09 69.20
CA ALA A 6 -16.21 19.88 69.30
C ALA A 6 -16.64 21.38 69.56
N PRO A 7 -15.79 22.44 69.52
CA PRO A 7 -14.32 22.55 69.50
C PRO A 7 -13.82 23.15 70.86
N PRO A 8 -13.33 24.40 71.11
CA PRO A 8 -12.98 25.59 70.28
C PRO A 8 -11.55 26.20 70.46
N ALA A 9 -11.14 27.05 69.49
CA ALA A 9 -10.06 28.08 69.55
C ALA A 9 -8.59 27.58 69.74
N TRP A 10 -7.53 28.32 69.35
CA TRP A 10 -7.37 29.73 68.97
C TRP A 10 -6.70 29.94 67.59
N LEU A 11 -6.78 31.18 67.07
CA LEU A 11 -6.08 31.70 65.87
C LEU A 11 -5.06 32.78 66.30
N PRO A 12 -4.07 33.18 65.47
CA PRO A 12 -4.35 34.20 64.46
C PRO A 12 -3.55 34.15 63.13
N LEU A 13 -3.98 35.05 62.24
CA LEU A 13 -3.51 35.46 60.91
C LEU A 13 -1.99 35.43 60.60
N LEU A 14 -1.69 35.22 59.31
CA LEU A 14 -1.02 36.24 58.49
C LEU A 14 -1.61 36.25 57.06
N LEU A 15 -1.61 37.41 56.40
CA LEU A 15 -2.18 37.64 55.05
C LEU A 15 -1.08 37.81 54.00
N SER A 16 -1.32 37.34 52.77
CA SER A 16 -0.96 38.10 51.56
C SER A 16 -1.71 37.66 50.30
N LEU A 17 -2.52 38.60 49.77
CA LEU A 17 -2.80 38.88 48.35
C LEU A 17 -3.50 37.82 47.45
N TRP A 18 -4.65 38.24 46.90
CA TRP A 18 -5.27 37.70 45.68
C TRP A 18 -4.62 38.27 44.41
N THR A 19 -4.62 37.49 43.33
CA THR A 19 -5.24 37.88 42.04
C THR A 19 -5.73 36.64 41.28
N PRO A 20 -6.93 36.66 40.65
CA PRO A 20 -7.31 35.68 39.64
C PRO A 20 -6.77 36.11 38.26
N GLY A 21 -6.14 35.21 37.52
CA GLY A 21 -5.43 35.54 36.27
C GLY A 21 -5.60 34.53 35.14
N CYS A 22 -6.29 34.97 34.09
CA CYS A 22 -6.19 34.56 32.68
C CYS A 22 -5.86 33.10 32.31
N SER A 23 -6.84 32.43 31.68
CA SER A 23 -6.60 31.35 30.73
C SER A 23 -5.74 31.82 29.55
N HIS A 24 -4.64 31.13 29.25
CA HIS A 24 -3.82 31.36 28.06
C HIS A 24 -3.87 30.15 27.09
N PRO A 25 -4.15 30.35 25.79
CA PRO A 25 -3.92 29.33 24.77
C PRO A 25 -2.44 29.33 24.39
N GLY A 26 -1.68 28.29 24.78
CA GLY A 26 -0.21 28.31 24.71
C GLY A 26 0.50 27.05 24.20
N ASP A 27 -0.01 25.85 24.51
CA ASP A 27 0.69 24.60 24.18
C ASP A 27 0.42 24.14 22.73
N ARG A 28 1.20 24.67 21.79
CA ARG A 28 1.42 24.00 20.50
C ARG A 28 2.31 22.78 20.71
N PRO A 29 2.07 21.64 20.03
CA PRO A 29 3.08 20.58 19.98
C PRO A 29 4.39 21.15 19.40
N PRO A 30 5.56 20.61 19.79
CA PRO A 30 6.85 21.17 19.42
C PRO A 30 6.99 21.26 17.90
N ALA A 31 7.29 22.47 17.40
CA ALA A 31 7.42 22.72 15.98
C ALA A 31 8.61 21.94 15.42
N VAL A 32 8.33 20.91 14.62
CA VAL A 32 9.35 20.17 13.87
C VAL A 32 10.04 21.16 12.91
N PRO A 33 11.37 21.33 12.98
CA PRO A 33 12.08 22.26 12.11
C PRO A 33 12.30 21.61 10.73
N THR A 34 11.25 21.58 9.90
CA THR A 34 11.30 21.08 8.51
C THR A 34 12.16 22.01 7.64
N ARG A 35 13.48 21.83 7.68
CA ARG A 35 14.42 22.56 6.85
C ARG A 35 14.87 21.69 5.67
N VAL A 36 14.60 22.20 4.47
CA VAL A 36 14.95 21.56 3.20
C VAL A 36 16.47 21.45 3.05
N LEU A 37 16.97 20.27 2.69
CA LEU A 37 18.17 20.13 1.87
C LEU A 37 17.70 20.05 0.41
N GLY A 38 18.36 20.79 -0.46
CA GLY A 38 17.88 21.02 -1.82
C GLY A 38 17.84 19.74 -2.68
N ALA A 39 17.01 19.79 -3.73
CA ALA A 39 17.04 18.83 -4.80
C ALA A 39 18.47 18.62 -5.33
N HIS A 40 18.84 17.36 -5.63
CA HIS A 40 20.09 17.06 -6.33
C HIS A 40 20.15 17.85 -7.66
N PRO A 41 21.33 18.23 -8.20
CA PRO A 41 21.43 18.99 -9.45
C PRO A 41 20.65 18.41 -10.65
N ASP A 42 20.37 17.11 -10.66
CA ASP A 42 19.60 16.42 -11.72
C ASP A 42 18.08 16.37 -11.47
N ALA A 43 17.62 16.71 -10.26
CA ALA A 43 16.20 16.79 -9.90
C ALA A 43 15.57 18.17 -10.23
N ASN A 44 16.14 18.88 -11.21
CA ASN A 44 15.77 20.25 -11.59
C ASN A 44 14.51 20.31 -12.49
N SER A 45 13.38 19.82 -11.97
CA SER A 45 12.05 20.11 -12.55
C SER A 45 10.96 20.09 -11.48
N PRO A 46 10.20 21.20 -11.28
CA PRO A 46 9.11 21.29 -10.29
C PRO A 46 7.86 20.45 -10.65
N ALA A 47 7.97 19.53 -11.61
CA ALA A 47 6.94 18.55 -11.97
C ALA A 47 7.19 17.13 -11.40
N TYR A 48 8.32 16.90 -10.72
CA TYR A 48 8.77 15.56 -10.30
C TYR A 48 8.81 15.44 -8.78
N VAL A 49 7.98 14.56 -8.21
CA VAL A 49 8.00 14.22 -6.77
C VAL A 49 8.97 13.06 -6.48
N GLY A 50 9.44 12.36 -7.52
CA GLY A 50 10.35 11.21 -7.48
C GLY A 50 11.55 11.32 -6.54
N ALA A 51 12.18 12.50 -6.52
CA ALA A 51 13.41 12.78 -5.80
C ALA A 51 13.24 13.73 -4.60
N ALA A 52 12.02 13.84 -4.04
CA ALA A 52 11.74 14.67 -2.88
C ALA A 52 12.37 14.07 -1.60
N LEU A 53 13.64 14.40 -1.35
CA LEU A 53 14.36 14.00 -0.15
C LEU A 53 13.71 14.58 1.11
N VAL A 54 13.42 13.72 2.08
CA VAL A 54 12.85 14.10 3.37
C VAL A 54 14.00 14.42 4.33
N SER A 55 13.81 15.37 5.25
CA SER A 55 14.83 15.69 6.25
C SER A 55 15.11 14.45 7.13
N GLY A 56 16.29 13.84 6.96
CA GLY A 56 16.67 12.58 7.62
C GLY A 56 16.42 11.30 6.82
N SER A 57 16.27 11.38 5.49
CA SER A 57 16.44 10.24 4.57
C SER A 57 17.80 10.27 3.88
N SER A 58 18.30 9.09 3.48
CA SER A 58 19.47 8.96 2.59
C SER A 58 19.25 9.69 1.25
N SER A 59 20.32 10.13 0.60
CA SER A 59 20.28 10.67 -0.77
C SER A 59 19.97 9.57 -1.80
N ALA A 60 19.57 9.93 -3.02
CA ALA A 60 19.25 8.93 -4.07
C ALA A 60 20.40 7.94 -4.34
N GLN A 61 21.65 8.38 -4.28
CA GLN A 61 22.81 7.51 -4.50
C GLN A 61 23.07 6.56 -3.32
N GLU A 62 22.81 7.00 -2.09
CA GLU A 62 22.86 6.13 -0.89
C GLU A 62 21.67 5.16 -0.89
N LEU A 63 20.46 5.60 -1.27
CA LEU A 63 19.29 4.72 -1.43
C LEU A 63 19.52 3.60 -2.46
N TYR A 64 20.24 3.87 -3.56
CA TYR A 64 20.64 2.83 -4.51
C TYR A 64 21.70 1.85 -3.96
N GLN A 65 22.38 2.18 -2.86
CA GLN A 65 23.34 1.31 -2.16
C GLN A 65 22.66 0.56 -1.00
N ASP A 66 21.73 1.21 -0.29
CA ASP A 66 20.92 0.64 0.80
C ASP A 66 19.87 -0.38 0.28
N TYR A 67 19.33 -0.14 -0.93
CA TYR A 67 18.23 -0.90 -1.53
C TYR A 67 18.52 -1.33 -3.00
N PRO A 68 19.63 -2.04 -3.26
CA PRO A 68 20.14 -2.23 -4.62
C PRO A 68 19.27 -3.17 -5.46
N LYS A 69 19.18 -2.85 -6.77
CA LYS A 69 18.73 -3.77 -7.81
C LYS A 69 19.55 -5.05 -7.75
N HIS A 70 18.88 -6.20 -7.80
CA HIS A 70 19.49 -7.49 -8.07
C HIS A 70 18.66 -8.27 -9.08
N GLU A 71 19.31 -9.16 -9.84
CA GLU A 71 18.65 -9.92 -10.90
C GLU A 71 17.80 -11.07 -10.32
N PRO A 72 16.66 -11.41 -10.95
CA PRO A 72 15.79 -12.53 -10.55
C PRO A 72 16.43 -13.90 -10.88
N ASP A 73 15.76 -15.00 -10.54
CA ASP A 73 16.14 -16.34 -11.01
C ASP A 73 16.04 -16.37 -12.54
N PRO A 74 17.15 -16.61 -13.28
CA PRO A 74 17.14 -16.59 -14.74
C PRO A 74 16.21 -17.65 -15.34
N LYS A 75 15.86 -18.72 -14.61
CA LYS A 75 14.87 -19.71 -15.05
C LYS A 75 13.46 -19.15 -15.02
N VAL A 76 13.10 -18.40 -13.97
CA VAL A 76 11.81 -17.74 -13.87
C VAL A 76 11.72 -16.64 -14.93
N ALA A 77 12.76 -15.81 -15.06
CA ALA A 77 12.81 -14.78 -16.10
C ALA A 77 12.67 -15.36 -17.52
N ALA A 78 13.34 -16.46 -17.85
CA ALA A 78 13.20 -17.15 -19.13
C ALA A 78 11.77 -17.67 -19.38
N GLN A 79 11.14 -18.29 -18.37
CA GLN A 79 9.75 -18.75 -18.46
C GLN A 79 8.77 -17.60 -18.71
N LEU A 80 8.96 -16.44 -18.08
CA LEU A 80 8.13 -15.27 -18.34
C LEU A 80 8.38 -14.67 -19.72
N ALA A 81 9.62 -14.71 -20.22
CA ALA A 81 9.96 -14.28 -21.56
C ALA A 81 9.23 -15.11 -22.63
N GLU A 82 9.18 -16.44 -22.48
CA GLU A 82 8.42 -17.34 -23.37
C GLU A 82 6.92 -17.01 -23.35
N ILE A 83 6.33 -16.83 -22.16
CA ILE A 83 4.89 -16.52 -22.02
C ILE A 83 4.56 -15.14 -22.62
N LEU A 84 5.44 -14.15 -22.46
CA LEU A 84 5.23 -12.80 -22.98
C LEU A 84 5.40 -12.75 -24.52
N ALA A 85 6.40 -13.44 -25.06
CA ALA A 85 6.69 -13.49 -26.49
C ALA A 85 5.62 -14.25 -27.32
N ASP A 86 4.87 -15.16 -26.71
CA ASP A 86 3.68 -15.76 -27.34
C ASP A 86 2.57 -14.72 -27.59
N GLU A 87 2.53 -13.61 -26.85
CA GLU A 87 1.46 -12.58 -26.88
C GLU A 87 0.04 -13.14 -26.63
N GLY A 88 -0.09 -14.38 -26.15
CA GLY A 88 -1.35 -15.11 -26.20
C GLY A 88 -1.74 -15.44 -27.63
N LYS A 89 -0.92 -16.21 -28.35
CA LYS A 89 -1.22 -16.84 -29.66
C LYS A 89 -1.45 -18.33 -29.50
N THR A 90 -0.54 -19.03 -28.82
CA THR A 90 -0.60 -20.48 -28.55
C THR A 90 -0.85 -20.79 -27.08
N LEU A 91 -0.35 -19.95 -26.15
CA LEU A 91 -0.46 -20.12 -24.70
C LEU A 91 -1.75 -19.47 -24.14
N ARG A 92 -2.82 -19.38 -24.94
CA ARG A 92 -4.09 -18.80 -24.51
C ARG A 92 -4.77 -19.66 -23.45
N TRP A 93 -5.20 -19.02 -22.37
CA TRP A 93 -6.08 -19.56 -21.33
C TRP A 93 -5.47 -20.69 -20.48
N SER A 94 -4.56 -20.33 -19.57
CA SER A 94 -4.30 -21.15 -18.38
C SER A 94 -5.48 -21.20 -17.40
N ALA A 95 -6.55 -20.42 -17.59
CA ALA A 95 -7.79 -20.52 -16.83
C ALA A 95 -8.98 -19.89 -17.58
N SER A 96 -10.19 -20.36 -17.30
CA SER A 96 -11.41 -19.58 -17.52
C SER A 96 -11.54 -18.49 -16.46
N ALA A 97 -12.11 -17.34 -16.81
CA ALA A 97 -12.43 -16.27 -15.87
C ALA A 97 -13.91 -16.33 -15.45
N SER A 98 -14.18 -16.35 -14.14
CA SER A 98 -15.51 -16.02 -13.60
C SER A 98 -15.57 -14.54 -13.21
N VAL A 99 -16.79 -13.99 -13.21
CA VAL A 99 -17.12 -12.77 -12.47
C VAL A 99 -18.02 -13.21 -11.33
N GLU A 100 -17.61 -12.91 -10.12
CA GLU A 100 -18.35 -13.16 -8.89
C GLU A 100 -18.49 -11.83 -8.13
N SER A 101 -19.04 -11.86 -6.93
CA SER A 101 -19.13 -10.68 -6.07
C SER A 101 -18.85 -11.03 -4.61
N PHE A 102 -18.44 -10.02 -3.85
CA PHE A 102 -18.33 -10.10 -2.40
C PHE A 102 -19.03 -8.91 -1.74
N GLN A 103 -19.36 -9.06 -0.45
CA GLN A 103 -20.13 -8.08 0.29
C GLN A 103 -19.25 -7.31 1.28
N ASN A 104 -19.41 -5.99 1.32
CA ASN A 104 -18.90 -5.15 2.40
C ASN A 104 -20.08 -4.39 3.05
N GLY A 105 -20.57 -4.89 4.18
CA GLY A 105 -21.84 -4.45 4.76
C GLY A 105 -23.02 -4.76 3.82
N ALA A 106 -23.59 -3.70 3.21
CA ALA A 106 -24.65 -3.81 2.19
C ALA A 106 -24.15 -3.50 0.77
N LEU A 107 -22.84 -3.33 0.58
CA LEU A 107 -22.24 -3.02 -0.72
C LEU A 107 -21.77 -4.31 -1.41
N GLU A 108 -22.33 -4.60 -2.56
CA GLU A 108 -21.88 -5.67 -3.45
C GLU A 108 -20.74 -5.17 -4.36
N ILE A 109 -19.60 -5.86 -4.33
CA ILE A 109 -18.38 -5.48 -5.04
C ILE A 109 -18.02 -6.57 -6.06
N PRO A 110 -17.95 -6.27 -7.37
CA PRO A 110 -17.57 -7.23 -8.39
C PRO A 110 -16.11 -7.68 -8.27
N ILE A 111 -15.84 -8.96 -8.51
CA ILE A 111 -14.52 -9.56 -8.45
C ILE A 111 -14.30 -10.51 -9.63
N VAL A 112 -13.21 -10.35 -10.37
CA VAL A 112 -12.82 -11.25 -11.47
C VAL A 112 -11.88 -12.31 -10.92
N ILE A 113 -12.17 -13.58 -11.18
CA ILE A 113 -11.46 -14.72 -10.61
C ILE A 113 -10.99 -15.63 -11.75
N ARG A 114 -9.72 -16.08 -11.69
CA ARG A 114 -9.13 -17.03 -12.65
C ARG A 114 -8.47 -18.17 -11.87
N ILE A 115 -8.94 -19.39 -12.10
CA ILE A 115 -8.52 -20.62 -11.40
C ILE A 115 -7.83 -21.54 -12.42
N PRO A 116 -6.53 -21.84 -12.29
CA PRO A 116 -5.86 -22.74 -13.22
C PRO A 116 -6.28 -24.21 -12.96
N PRO A 117 -6.24 -25.11 -13.97
CA PRO A 117 -6.78 -26.47 -13.88
C PRO A 117 -6.39 -27.27 -12.63
N GLN A 118 -5.12 -27.21 -12.22
CA GLN A 118 -4.61 -27.90 -11.05
C GLN A 118 -5.26 -27.44 -9.73
N CYS A 119 -5.80 -26.21 -9.70
CA CYS A 119 -6.43 -25.60 -8.53
C CYS A 119 -7.97 -25.72 -8.52
N GLN A 120 -8.59 -26.42 -9.48
CA GLN A 120 -10.06 -26.56 -9.51
C GLN A 120 -10.60 -27.41 -8.36
N ASN A 121 -9.83 -28.40 -7.90
CA ASN A 121 -10.24 -29.36 -6.87
C ASN A 121 -9.26 -29.41 -5.68
N ASP A 122 -8.40 -28.39 -5.52
CA ASP A 122 -7.40 -28.34 -4.45
C ASP A 122 -7.21 -26.91 -3.89
N VAL A 123 -6.58 -26.78 -2.72
CA VAL A 123 -6.31 -25.50 -2.06
C VAL A 123 -4.96 -24.96 -2.52
N CYS A 124 -5.00 -24.13 -3.56
CA CYS A 124 -3.84 -23.39 -4.04
C CYS A 124 -3.64 -22.05 -3.31
N PRO A 125 -2.42 -21.48 -3.35
CA PRO A 125 -2.21 -20.09 -2.98
C PRO A 125 -2.94 -19.15 -3.95
N VAL A 126 -3.38 -18.00 -3.45
CA VAL A 126 -4.12 -16.99 -4.23
C VAL A 126 -3.35 -15.67 -4.25
N VAL A 127 -3.28 -14.99 -5.39
CA VAL A 127 -2.79 -13.61 -5.48
C VAL A 127 -3.95 -12.68 -5.81
N VAL A 128 -4.23 -11.75 -4.90
CA VAL A 128 -5.25 -10.70 -5.06
C VAL A 128 -4.57 -9.43 -5.60
N HIS A 129 -4.80 -9.14 -6.87
CA HIS A 129 -4.22 -8.04 -7.61
C HIS A 129 -5.16 -6.81 -7.65
N TYR A 130 -4.75 -5.74 -6.98
CA TYR A 130 -5.42 -4.44 -7.02
C TYR A 130 -4.97 -3.65 -8.25
N SER A 131 -5.78 -3.74 -9.30
CA SER A 131 -5.55 -3.08 -10.58
C SER A 131 -5.88 -1.58 -10.53
N GLY A 132 -5.08 -0.76 -11.24
CA GLY A 132 -5.38 0.65 -11.49
C GLY A 132 -6.48 0.90 -12.54
N GLY A 133 -7.04 -0.16 -13.13
CA GLY A 133 -8.13 -0.09 -14.11
C GLY A 133 -9.14 -1.23 -13.89
N CYS A 134 -10.39 -1.02 -14.30
CA CYS A 134 -11.47 -1.99 -14.08
C CYS A 134 -11.13 -3.39 -14.63
N ALA A 135 -11.10 -4.38 -13.75
CA ALA A 135 -10.91 -5.77 -14.09
C ALA A 135 -12.12 -6.28 -14.88
N GLN A 136 -11.85 -7.14 -15.88
CA GLN A 136 -12.84 -7.67 -16.81
C GLN A 136 -12.51 -9.16 -17.11
N PRO A 137 -13.51 -10.04 -17.34
CA PRO A 137 -13.30 -11.47 -17.59
C PRO A 137 -12.72 -11.80 -18.98
N ARG A 138 -11.94 -10.88 -19.56
CA ARG A 138 -11.26 -11.03 -20.85
C ARG A 138 -9.80 -11.45 -20.66
N TYR A 139 -9.20 -11.89 -21.76
CA TYR A 139 -7.76 -12.18 -21.81
C TYR A 139 -6.91 -10.90 -21.71
N HIS A 140 -5.79 -11.04 -21.00
CA HIS A 140 -4.59 -10.22 -21.02
C HIS A 140 -3.42 -11.12 -20.54
N TRP A 141 -2.17 -10.77 -20.83
CA TRP A 141 -1.03 -11.65 -20.54
C TRP A 141 -0.73 -11.80 -19.04
N ARG A 142 -0.92 -10.75 -18.22
CA ARG A 142 -0.44 -10.73 -16.82
C ARG A 142 -0.91 -11.90 -15.95
N PRO A 143 -2.19 -12.34 -15.96
CA PRO A 143 -2.62 -13.49 -15.18
C PRO A 143 -1.92 -14.80 -15.57
N GLU A 144 -1.54 -15.00 -16.84
CA GLU A 144 -0.89 -16.24 -17.30
C GLU A 144 0.40 -16.52 -16.52
N PHE A 145 1.17 -15.48 -16.18
CA PHE A 145 2.37 -15.61 -15.33
C PHE A 145 2.06 -16.26 -13.98
N PHE A 146 0.98 -15.82 -13.31
CA PHE A 146 0.56 -16.32 -11.99
C PHE A 146 -0.12 -17.69 -12.09
N LEU A 147 -1.00 -17.87 -13.06
CA LEU A 147 -1.74 -19.12 -13.31
C LEU A 147 -0.80 -20.28 -13.65
N ARG A 148 0.27 -20.01 -14.42
CA ARG A 148 1.32 -20.99 -14.78
C ARG A 148 2.29 -21.26 -13.64
N ALA A 149 2.46 -20.32 -12.71
CA ALA A 149 3.22 -20.48 -11.48
C ALA A 149 2.43 -21.14 -10.33
N GLY A 150 1.18 -21.56 -10.55
CA GLY A 150 0.37 -22.29 -9.58
C GLY A 150 -0.57 -21.45 -8.71
N PHE A 151 -0.67 -20.14 -8.96
CA PHE A 151 -1.53 -19.24 -8.20
C PHE A 151 -2.92 -19.10 -8.84
N ILE A 152 -3.95 -19.06 -7.99
CA ILE A 152 -5.25 -18.51 -8.37
C ILE A 152 -5.10 -16.98 -8.45
N PHE A 153 -5.57 -16.36 -9.54
CA PHE A 153 -5.41 -14.92 -9.75
C PHE A 153 -6.76 -14.19 -9.65
N VAL A 154 -6.82 -13.18 -8.79
CA VAL A 154 -8.08 -12.52 -8.37
C VAL A 154 -7.95 -11.01 -8.48
N GLU A 155 -8.91 -10.34 -9.10
CA GLU A 155 -8.90 -8.89 -9.34
C GLU A 155 -10.24 -8.26 -8.88
N PRO A 156 -10.28 -7.62 -7.68
CA PRO A 156 -11.47 -6.96 -7.17
C PRO A 156 -11.63 -5.54 -7.72
N ASN A 157 -12.85 -5.17 -8.09
CA ASN A 157 -13.21 -3.81 -8.53
C ASN A 157 -13.74 -2.98 -7.34
N ILE A 158 -12.89 -2.71 -6.35
CA ILE A 158 -13.25 -1.94 -5.15
C ILE A 158 -13.65 -0.49 -5.47
N ARG A 159 -14.22 0.24 -4.49
CA ARG A 159 -14.51 1.67 -4.63
C ARG A 159 -13.24 2.45 -4.99
N GLY A 160 -13.33 3.35 -5.97
CA GLY A 160 -12.18 4.07 -6.55
C GLY A 160 -11.61 3.43 -7.83
N THR A 161 -11.85 2.14 -8.09
CA THR A 161 -11.47 1.51 -9.37
C THR A 161 -12.26 2.16 -10.52
N PRO A 162 -11.65 2.55 -11.65
CA PRO A 162 -12.34 3.26 -12.72
C PRO A 162 -13.15 2.33 -13.64
N CYS A 163 -14.22 1.74 -13.11
CA CYS A 163 -15.22 0.97 -13.86
C CYS A 163 -16.30 1.85 -14.50
N ASN A 164 -16.65 2.96 -13.84
CA ASN A 164 -17.46 4.05 -14.35
C ASN A 164 -17.14 5.32 -13.53
N ALA A 165 -17.67 6.48 -13.92
CA ALA A 165 -17.33 7.76 -13.26
C ALA A 165 -17.82 7.86 -11.80
N GLU A 166 -18.94 7.23 -11.45
CA GLU A 166 -19.47 7.21 -10.08
C GLU A 166 -18.61 6.31 -9.17
N TRP A 167 -18.27 5.11 -9.65
CA TRP A 167 -17.45 4.14 -8.92
C TRP A 167 -15.98 4.60 -8.77
N ALA A 168 -15.43 5.25 -9.81
CA ALA A 168 -14.14 5.92 -9.76
C ALA A 168 -14.08 7.04 -8.71
N ALA A 169 -15.21 7.71 -8.47
CA ALA A 169 -15.35 8.76 -7.46
C ALA A 169 -15.88 8.23 -6.12
N ALA A 170 -16.13 6.92 -5.95
CA ALA A 170 -16.82 6.38 -4.78
C ALA A 170 -15.99 6.45 -3.49
N ASP A 171 -14.66 6.52 -3.60
CA ASP A 171 -13.74 6.65 -2.48
C ASP A 171 -13.21 8.08 -2.27
N ASN A 172 -13.57 9.06 -3.10
CA ASN A 172 -12.97 10.39 -3.04
C ASN A 172 -13.15 11.10 -1.69
N GLY A 173 -12.06 11.71 -1.20
CA GLY A 173 -11.99 12.55 -0.01
C GLY A 173 -12.36 11.80 1.26
N ALA A 174 -13.28 12.36 2.05
CA ALA A 174 -13.75 11.79 3.33
C ALA A 174 -14.37 10.38 3.23
N ARG A 175 -14.62 9.86 2.02
CA ARG A 175 -15.06 8.47 1.81
C ARG A 175 -13.92 7.45 1.79
N ARG A 176 -12.68 7.86 1.50
CA ARG A 176 -11.54 6.93 1.35
C ARG A 176 -11.27 6.09 2.60
N PRO A 177 -11.35 6.61 3.84
CA PRO A 177 -11.10 5.82 5.04
C PRO A 177 -12.08 4.64 5.18
N GLU A 178 -13.30 4.77 4.68
CA GLU A 178 -14.31 3.71 4.63
C GLU A 178 -14.14 2.84 3.37
N ALA A 179 -13.84 3.41 2.21
CA ALA A 179 -13.58 2.65 0.99
C ALA A 179 -12.44 1.62 1.14
N LEU A 180 -11.39 1.97 1.88
CA LEU A 180 -10.28 1.06 2.19
C LEU A 180 -10.73 -0.23 2.90
N THR A 181 -11.90 -0.29 3.55
CA THR A 181 -12.41 -1.55 4.16
C THR A 181 -12.80 -2.60 3.12
N ASP A 182 -12.97 -2.20 1.84
CA ASP A 182 -13.18 -3.13 0.71
C ASP A 182 -11.99 -4.09 0.53
N ILE A 183 -10.77 -3.67 0.91
CA ILE A 183 -9.57 -4.51 0.93
C ILE A 183 -9.76 -5.67 1.91
N GLU A 184 -10.18 -5.36 3.14
CA GLU A 184 -10.36 -6.34 4.21
C GLU A 184 -11.53 -7.29 3.91
N ALA A 185 -12.64 -6.75 3.38
CA ALA A 185 -13.78 -7.55 2.91
C ALA A 185 -13.35 -8.53 1.79
N CYS A 186 -12.55 -8.09 0.82
CA CYS A 186 -12.03 -8.93 -0.25
C CYS A 186 -11.17 -10.08 0.29
N GLY A 187 -10.16 -9.79 1.12
CA GLY A 187 -9.27 -10.82 1.65
C GLY A 187 -9.99 -11.87 2.49
N ARG A 188 -10.96 -11.46 3.33
CA ARG A 188 -11.82 -12.40 4.08
C ARG A 188 -12.67 -13.27 3.14
N TYR A 189 -13.29 -12.66 2.12
CA TYR A 189 -14.07 -13.40 1.11
C TYR A 189 -13.20 -14.42 0.36
N VAL A 190 -12.01 -14.04 -0.10
CA VAL A 190 -11.09 -14.93 -0.83
C VAL A 190 -10.64 -16.10 0.06
N LYS A 191 -10.28 -15.86 1.33
CA LYS A 191 -9.96 -16.94 2.30
C LYS A 191 -11.13 -17.92 2.49
N ALA A 192 -12.37 -17.44 2.52
CA ALA A 192 -13.56 -18.30 2.63
C ALA A 192 -13.88 -19.05 1.31
N ARG A 193 -13.81 -18.35 0.17
CA ARG A 193 -14.19 -18.83 -1.17
C ARG A 193 -13.33 -19.97 -1.71
N PHE A 194 -12.11 -20.13 -1.20
CA PHE A 194 -11.15 -21.17 -1.59
C PHE A 194 -10.73 -22.10 -0.44
N LYS A 195 -11.39 -22.03 0.72
CA LYS A 195 -11.22 -23.01 1.81
C LYS A 195 -11.84 -24.36 1.42
N GLN A 196 -11.15 -25.47 1.70
CA GLN A 196 -11.68 -26.83 1.52
C GLN A 196 -11.47 -27.67 2.78
N GLY A 197 -12.56 -28.11 3.42
CA GLY A 197 -12.47 -28.72 4.75
C GLY A 197 -11.78 -27.75 5.72
N ASP A 198 -10.78 -28.21 6.46
CA ASP A 198 -9.97 -27.35 7.33
C ASP A 198 -8.80 -26.64 6.62
N ARG A 199 -8.54 -26.95 5.35
CA ARG A 199 -7.44 -26.35 4.58
C ARG A 199 -7.83 -24.95 4.11
N VAL A 200 -7.18 -23.94 4.67
CA VAL A 200 -7.34 -22.52 4.29
C VAL A 200 -6.22 -22.13 3.32
N PRO A 201 -6.51 -21.43 2.21
CA PRO A 201 -5.50 -20.96 1.27
C PRO A 201 -4.60 -19.88 1.90
N LYS A 202 -3.33 -19.88 1.51
CA LYS A 202 -2.42 -18.75 1.70
C LYS A 202 -2.72 -17.69 0.64
N ILE A 203 -2.93 -16.42 1.04
CA ILE A 203 -3.26 -15.36 0.08
C ILE A 203 -2.26 -14.21 0.10
N GLY A 204 -1.77 -13.84 -1.08
CA GLY A 204 -0.94 -12.67 -1.31
C GLY A 204 -1.76 -11.47 -1.77
N ILE A 205 -1.28 -10.26 -1.48
CA ILE A 205 -1.79 -9.00 -2.04
C ILE A 205 -0.73 -8.32 -2.91
N LEU A 206 -1.15 -7.87 -4.09
CA LEU A 206 -0.29 -7.30 -5.13
C LEU A 206 -0.95 -6.05 -5.73
N GLY A 207 -0.16 -5.06 -6.13
CA GLY A 207 -0.66 -3.97 -6.96
C GLY A 207 0.38 -2.90 -7.29
N TRP A 208 0.09 -2.15 -8.36
CA TRP A 208 0.90 -1.03 -8.84
C TRP A 208 0.25 0.31 -8.46
N SER A 209 1.06 1.32 -8.16
CA SER A 209 0.61 2.70 -7.99
C SER A 209 -0.46 2.85 -6.87
N TYR A 210 -1.71 3.17 -7.22
CA TYR A 210 -2.81 3.15 -6.25
C TYR A 210 -3.04 1.75 -5.67
N GLY A 211 -2.97 0.69 -6.49
CA GLY A 211 -3.00 -0.70 -6.03
C GLY A 211 -1.81 -1.08 -5.15
N GLY A 212 -0.65 -0.43 -5.36
CA GLY A 212 0.51 -0.55 -4.47
C GLY A 212 0.23 0.07 -3.10
N ASN A 213 -0.45 1.23 -3.06
CA ASN A 213 -0.95 1.81 -1.82
C ASN A 213 -2.03 0.92 -1.15
N GLN A 214 -2.97 0.34 -1.92
CA GLN A 214 -3.93 -0.65 -1.38
C GLN A 214 -3.21 -1.87 -0.78
N THR A 215 -2.15 -2.34 -1.43
CA THR A 215 -1.30 -3.45 -0.96
C THR A 215 -0.68 -3.13 0.41
N LEU A 216 -0.07 -1.95 0.54
CA LEU A 216 0.49 -1.51 1.82
C LEU A 216 -0.59 -1.35 2.89
N ILE A 217 -1.77 -0.81 2.57
CA ILE A 217 -2.91 -0.70 3.51
C ILE A 217 -3.40 -2.09 3.95
N GLY A 218 -3.52 -3.06 3.02
CA GLY A 218 -3.92 -4.43 3.32
C GLY A 218 -2.96 -5.15 4.25
N MET A 219 -1.65 -4.91 4.09
CA MET A 219 -0.61 -5.50 4.95
C MET A 219 -0.44 -4.77 6.31
N THR A 220 -0.84 -3.49 6.43
CA THR A 220 -0.61 -2.66 7.63
C THR A 220 -1.89 -2.39 8.42
N ARG A 221 -2.84 -1.63 7.86
CA ARG A 221 -4.10 -1.26 8.53
C ARG A 221 -4.97 -2.50 8.79
N PHE A 222 -4.91 -3.47 7.89
CA PHE A 222 -5.71 -4.71 7.89
C PHE A 222 -4.84 -5.96 8.02
N ALA A 223 -3.72 -5.85 8.73
CA ALA A 223 -2.79 -6.94 9.03
C ALA A 223 -3.49 -8.25 9.46
N GLY A 224 -2.89 -9.38 9.11
CA GLY A 224 -3.48 -10.72 9.28
C GLY A 224 -4.51 -11.11 8.21
N THR A 225 -5.09 -10.14 7.47
CA THR A 225 -5.98 -10.42 6.33
C THR A 225 -5.24 -11.17 5.22
N TYR A 226 -4.04 -10.72 4.87
CA TYR A 226 -3.18 -11.31 3.86
C TYR A 226 -1.95 -11.98 4.50
N ASP A 227 -1.41 -12.99 3.83
CA ASP A 227 -0.28 -13.78 4.30
C ASP A 227 1.06 -13.30 3.74
N ALA A 228 1.06 -12.52 2.66
CA ALA A 228 2.23 -11.85 2.08
C ALA A 228 1.80 -10.66 1.20
N GLY A 229 2.67 -9.67 1.00
CA GLY A 229 2.40 -8.51 0.13
C GLY A 229 3.55 -8.14 -0.80
N PHE A 230 3.25 -7.72 -2.02
CA PHE A 230 4.24 -7.14 -2.95
C PHE A 230 3.70 -5.82 -3.53
N ALA A 231 4.25 -4.69 -3.08
CA ALA A 231 3.80 -3.36 -3.45
C ALA A 231 4.71 -2.72 -4.52
N LEU A 232 4.13 -2.34 -5.66
CA LEU A 232 4.87 -1.81 -6.81
C LEU A 232 4.55 -0.33 -7.03
N SER A 233 5.58 0.50 -7.21
CA SER A 233 5.45 1.96 -7.40
C SER A 233 4.48 2.61 -6.41
N ALA A 234 4.57 2.21 -5.13
CA ALA A 234 3.58 2.50 -4.10
C ALA A 234 3.90 3.79 -3.31
N LYS A 235 2.86 4.55 -2.96
CA LYS A 235 2.97 5.67 -2.00
C LYS A 235 2.79 5.15 -0.57
N THR A 236 3.85 5.19 0.22
CA THR A 236 3.89 4.78 1.63
C THR A 236 3.35 5.85 2.59
N ASP A 237 3.56 7.13 2.26
CA ASP A 237 3.01 8.28 2.98
C ASP A 237 2.32 9.21 1.98
N LEU A 238 1.00 9.40 2.12
CA LEU A 238 0.25 10.33 1.27
C LEU A 238 0.32 11.76 1.79
N TYR A 239 0.55 11.96 3.10
CA TYR A 239 0.75 13.29 3.67
C TYR A 239 2.07 13.90 3.18
N SER A 240 3.17 13.17 3.32
CA SER A 240 4.49 13.60 2.82
C SER A 240 4.48 13.79 1.30
N PHE A 241 3.99 12.80 0.55
CA PHE A 241 3.91 12.89 -0.91
C PHE A 241 3.16 14.16 -1.37
N PHE A 242 1.96 14.42 -0.82
CA PHE A 242 1.20 15.61 -1.23
C PHE A 242 1.76 16.91 -0.68
N LYS A 243 2.37 16.94 0.52
CA LYS A 243 3.09 18.12 1.03
C LYS A 243 4.23 18.58 0.11
N HIS A 244 4.94 17.62 -0.50
CA HIS A 244 6.06 17.89 -1.43
C HIS A 244 5.62 17.95 -2.91
N THR A 245 4.33 17.75 -3.20
CA THR A 245 3.76 17.87 -4.54
C THR A 245 3.55 19.34 -4.93
N SER A 246 3.75 19.67 -6.20
CA SER A 246 3.55 21.03 -6.72
C SER A 246 2.10 21.53 -6.59
N GLU A 247 1.91 22.84 -6.38
CA GLU A 247 0.61 23.44 -6.04
C GLU A 247 -0.49 23.13 -7.06
N SER A 248 -0.16 23.13 -8.35
CA SER A 248 -1.10 22.76 -9.42
C SER A 248 -1.52 21.29 -9.36
N LEU A 249 -0.61 20.37 -9.03
CA LEU A 249 -0.91 18.94 -8.93
C LEU A 249 -1.59 18.59 -7.60
N LYS A 250 -1.28 19.28 -6.49
CA LYS A 250 -2.08 19.22 -5.25
C LYS A 250 -3.53 19.60 -5.55
N LYS A 251 -3.76 20.79 -6.12
CA LYS A 251 -5.11 21.29 -6.42
C LYS A 251 -5.87 20.44 -7.43
N ALA A 252 -5.18 19.81 -8.39
CA ALA A 252 -5.78 18.85 -9.32
C ALA A 252 -6.19 17.52 -8.66
N ARG A 253 -5.71 17.23 -7.45
CA ARG A 253 -5.97 15.99 -6.68
C ARG A 253 -6.71 16.22 -5.36
N GLU A 254 -6.92 17.48 -4.98
CA GLU A 254 -7.71 17.91 -3.83
C GLU A 254 -9.14 17.30 -3.81
N PRO A 255 -9.88 17.18 -4.95
CA PRO A 255 -11.17 16.47 -4.97
C PRO A 255 -11.08 14.95 -4.74
N GLU A 256 -9.88 14.37 -4.87
CA GLU A 256 -9.63 12.93 -4.75
C GLU A 256 -9.08 12.57 -3.36
N TYR A 257 -8.08 13.30 -2.84
CA TYR A 257 -7.41 13.01 -1.56
C TYR A 257 -7.73 13.98 -0.42
N GLY A 258 -8.38 15.11 -0.70
CA GLY A 258 -8.41 16.28 0.20
C GLY A 258 -7.12 17.11 0.10
N ASN A 259 -6.96 18.07 1.01
CA ASN A 259 -5.83 18.99 1.05
C ASN A 259 -4.95 18.75 2.30
N PRO A 260 -3.63 18.51 2.17
CA PRO A 260 -2.76 18.16 3.31
C PRO A 260 -2.51 19.34 4.28
N ASP A 261 -2.93 20.55 3.94
CA ASP A 261 -2.87 21.72 4.83
C ASP A 261 -4.14 21.89 5.69
N THR A 262 -5.31 21.40 5.25
CA THR A 262 -6.59 21.51 5.99
C THR A 262 -7.12 20.18 6.53
N ASP A 263 -6.78 19.06 5.88
CA ASP A 263 -7.34 17.73 6.15
C ASP A 263 -6.28 16.72 6.69
N PRO A 264 -5.34 17.11 7.59
CA PRO A 264 -4.20 16.25 7.96
C PRO A 264 -4.64 14.90 8.55
N GLU A 265 -5.78 14.86 9.24
CA GLU A 265 -6.34 13.63 9.80
C GLU A 265 -6.91 12.67 8.73
N LEU A 266 -7.44 13.20 7.63
CA LEU A 266 -7.82 12.38 6.47
C LEU A 266 -6.57 11.72 5.90
N PHE A 267 -5.53 12.51 5.58
CA PHE A 267 -4.25 12.00 5.08
C PHE A 267 -3.60 10.98 6.01
N ARG A 268 -3.63 11.22 7.32
CA ARG A 268 -3.16 10.27 8.33
C ARG A 268 -3.92 8.95 8.25
N SER A 269 -5.25 8.98 8.16
CA SER A 269 -6.11 7.78 8.09
C SER A 269 -6.00 6.95 6.80
N ILE A 270 -5.39 7.50 5.74
CA ILE A 270 -5.21 6.82 4.44
C ILE A 270 -3.74 6.53 4.09
N SER A 271 -2.78 7.00 4.89
CA SER A 271 -1.35 6.79 4.65
C SER A 271 -0.85 5.49 5.30
N PRO A 272 -0.28 4.53 4.55
CA PRO A 272 0.23 3.27 5.11
C PRO A 272 1.24 3.44 6.25
N VAL A 273 2.09 4.46 6.21
CA VAL A 273 3.10 4.72 7.26
C VAL A 273 2.50 5.01 8.64
N THR A 274 1.21 5.40 8.72
CA THR A 274 0.45 5.53 9.98
C THR A 274 0.22 4.19 10.67
N TYR A 275 0.26 3.10 9.90
CA TYR A 275 -0.07 1.74 10.32
C TYR A 275 1.11 0.77 10.23
N VAL A 276 2.32 1.25 9.90
CA VAL A 276 3.52 0.42 9.74
C VAL A 276 3.82 -0.43 10.98
N ASP A 277 3.61 0.13 12.17
CA ASP A 277 3.66 -0.55 13.48
C ASP A 277 2.79 -1.81 13.60
N LYS A 278 1.83 -2.01 12.69
CA LYS A 278 0.92 -3.16 12.65
C LYS A 278 1.23 -4.18 11.56
N LEU A 279 2.21 -3.93 10.67
CA LEU A 279 2.54 -4.85 9.58
C LEU A 279 2.76 -6.28 10.08
N GLU A 280 1.96 -7.22 9.57
CA GLU A 280 2.09 -8.65 9.79
C GLU A 280 2.41 -9.35 8.46
N GLY A 281 3.31 -10.34 8.53
CA GLY A 281 3.73 -11.11 7.36
C GLY A 281 4.78 -10.42 6.48
N PRO A 282 5.39 -11.17 5.54
CA PRO A 282 6.38 -10.67 4.60
C PRO A 282 5.82 -9.61 3.65
N LEU A 283 6.55 -8.51 3.48
CA LEU A 283 6.24 -7.43 2.53
C LEU A 283 7.46 -7.09 1.67
N ALA A 284 7.32 -7.21 0.36
CA ALA A 284 8.27 -6.66 -0.61
C ALA A 284 7.75 -5.35 -1.19
N ILE A 285 8.67 -4.40 -1.44
CA ILE A 285 8.41 -3.16 -2.18
C ILE A 285 9.43 -3.07 -3.32
N MET A 286 9.00 -2.71 -4.52
CA MET A 286 9.92 -2.34 -5.61
C MET A 286 9.47 -1.02 -6.26
N LEU A 287 10.44 -0.13 -6.49
CA LEU A 287 10.23 1.22 -7.04
C LEU A 287 11.21 1.49 -8.19
N GLY A 288 10.77 2.23 -9.21
CA GLY A 288 11.63 2.75 -10.26
C GLY A 288 12.35 4.03 -9.84
N GLY A 289 13.67 4.10 -10.03
CA GLY A 289 14.48 5.28 -9.69
C GLY A 289 14.16 6.53 -10.54
N ARG A 290 13.44 6.37 -11.66
CA ARG A 290 12.97 7.47 -12.52
C ARG A 290 11.48 7.79 -12.34
N ASP A 291 10.80 7.20 -11.35
CA ASP A 291 9.36 7.39 -11.16
C ASP A 291 9.02 8.84 -10.70
N PRO A 292 8.28 9.65 -11.50
CA PRO A 292 7.88 11.00 -11.09
C PRO A 292 6.83 11.03 -9.96
N LYS A 293 6.18 9.90 -9.64
CA LYS A 293 4.91 9.81 -8.88
C LYS A 293 5.02 9.13 -7.51
N VAL A 294 6.22 8.79 -7.02
CA VAL A 294 6.43 8.26 -5.65
C VAL A 294 7.72 8.84 -5.06
N SER A 295 7.80 9.06 -3.75
CA SER A 295 9.07 9.42 -3.12
C SER A 295 9.83 8.17 -2.69
N LEU A 296 11.07 8.03 -3.16
CA LEU A 296 11.98 6.98 -2.67
C LEU A 296 12.28 7.15 -1.17
N SER A 297 12.29 8.40 -0.68
CA SER A 297 12.55 8.73 0.73
C SER A 297 11.37 8.41 1.65
N ASP A 298 10.13 8.58 1.19
CA ASP A 298 8.95 8.13 1.96
C ASP A 298 8.94 6.60 2.08
N ALA A 299 9.48 5.87 1.10
CA ALA A 299 9.61 4.43 1.14
C ALA A 299 10.71 3.95 2.08
N ASP A 300 11.88 4.59 2.06
CA ASP A 300 12.96 4.38 3.03
C ASP A 300 12.48 4.61 4.49
N VAL A 301 11.77 5.71 4.75
CA VAL A 301 11.19 5.98 6.09
C VAL A 301 10.21 4.89 6.53
N PHE A 302 9.39 4.37 5.62
CA PHE A 302 8.48 3.25 5.91
C PHE A 302 9.26 1.96 6.22
N VAL A 303 10.23 1.59 5.39
CA VAL A 303 11.02 0.35 5.54
C VAL A 303 11.87 0.38 6.81
N ARG A 304 12.48 1.52 7.16
CA ARG A 304 13.23 1.66 8.41
C ARG A 304 12.33 1.50 9.64
N ARG A 305 11.15 2.15 9.68
CA ARG A 305 10.19 2.01 10.79
C ARG A 305 9.68 0.58 10.99
N ALA A 306 9.53 -0.18 9.90
CA ALA A 306 9.17 -1.59 9.98
C ALA A 306 10.33 -2.47 10.47
N ARG A 307 11.56 -2.22 9.99
CA ARG A 307 12.77 -2.94 10.45
C ARG A 307 13.13 -2.66 11.91
N GLU A 308 12.89 -1.44 12.40
CA GLU A 308 12.95 -1.07 13.83
C GLU A 308 12.05 -1.95 14.72
N ARG A 309 11.03 -2.57 14.15
CA ARG A 309 10.07 -3.48 14.83
C ARG A 309 10.25 -4.94 14.42
N HIS A 310 11.37 -5.27 13.78
CA HIS A 310 11.74 -6.61 13.32
C HIS A 310 10.75 -7.26 12.33
N GLN A 311 10.00 -6.45 11.57
CA GLN A 311 9.09 -6.95 10.53
C GLN A 311 9.87 -7.35 9.26
N ASP A 312 9.41 -8.41 8.57
CA ASP A 312 10.00 -8.95 7.34
C ASP A 312 9.67 -8.05 6.14
N VAL A 313 10.43 -6.96 5.98
CA VAL A 313 10.27 -6.00 4.88
C VAL A 313 11.53 -5.81 4.03
N SER A 314 11.34 -5.90 2.71
CA SER A 314 12.35 -5.57 1.71
C SER A 314 11.92 -4.38 0.83
N LEU A 315 12.92 -3.64 0.36
CA LEU A 315 12.78 -2.63 -0.68
C LEU A 315 13.88 -2.86 -1.71
N MET A 316 13.51 -2.85 -2.99
CA MET A 316 14.43 -2.78 -4.12
C MET A 316 14.13 -1.48 -4.88
N ILE A 317 15.18 -0.75 -5.23
CA ILE A 317 15.08 0.38 -6.15
C ILE A 317 15.79 -0.02 -7.44
N VAL A 318 15.09 0.12 -8.57
CA VAL A 318 15.60 -0.19 -9.91
C VAL A 318 15.91 1.13 -10.61
N PRO A 319 17.18 1.61 -10.66
CA PRO A 319 17.51 2.98 -11.06
C PRO A 319 17.05 3.37 -12.47
N GLU A 320 16.89 2.40 -13.36
CA GLU A 320 16.48 2.58 -14.74
C GLU A 320 14.95 2.62 -14.97
N HIS A 321 14.14 1.99 -14.11
CA HIS A 321 12.69 1.88 -14.30
C HIS A 321 11.94 3.20 -14.01
N GLY A 322 10.81 3.39 -14.71
CA GLY A 322 9.84 4.46 -14.46
C GLY A 322 8.74 4.08 -13.45
N HIS A 323 7.55 4.69 -13.59
CA HIS A 323 6.39 4.42 -12.72
C HIS A 323 5.73 3.06 -12.97
N LEU A 324 5.81 2.58 -14.21
CA LEU A 324 5.33 1.29 -14.68
C LEU A 324 6.43 0.71 -15.56
N THR A 325 6.53 -0.62 -15.61
CA THR A 325 7.33 -1.33 -16.60
C THR A 325 6.60 -1.35 -17.93
N GLU A 326 7.24 -0.89 -19.00
CA GLU A 326 6.64 -0.80 -20.34
C GLU A 326 7.37 -1.67 -21.38
N GLN A 327 8.69 -1.87 -21.22
CA GLN A 327 9.44 -2.77 -22.10
C GLN A 327 9.35 -4.23 -21.63
N PRO A 328 9.44 -5.24 -22.54
CA PRO A 328 9.35 -6.65 -22.17
C PRO A 328 10.34 -7.06 -21.08
N GLU A 329 11.59 -6.60 -21.15
CA GLU A 329 12.64 -6.89 -20.17
C GLU A 329 12.34 -6.32 -18.77
N GLU A 330 11.77 -5.12 -18.69
CA GLU A 330 11.33 -4.51 -17.43
C GLU A 330 10.19 -5.32 -16.81
N ILE A 331 9.21 -5.71 -17.64
CA ILE A 331 8.05 -6.52 -17.26
C ILE A 331 8.52 -7.89 -16.73
N ILE A 332 9.42 -8.56 -17.45
CA ILE A 332 9.99 -9.86 -17.07
C ILE A 332 10.76 -9.75 -15.76
N PHE A 333 11.62 -8.73 -15.60
CA PHE A 333 12.38 -8.49 -14.37
C PHE A 333 11.46 -8.32 -13.16
N GLU A 334 10.47 -7.42 -13.26
CA GLU A 334 9.53 -7.11 -12.18
C GLU A 334 8.68 -8.34 -11.82
N HIS A 335 8.07 -8.99 -12.80
CA HIS A 335 7.15 -10.09 -12.52
C HIS A 335 7.88 -11.37 -12.07
N ALA A 336 9.14 -11.58 -12.46
CA ALA A 336 9.94 -12.70 -11.95
C ALA A 336 10.20 -12.56 -10.44
N HIS A 337 10.61 -11.37 -9.97
CA HIS A 337 10.73 -11.07 -8.54
C HIS A 337 9.42 -11.25 -7.77
N VAL A 338 8.29 -10.79 -8.34
CA VAL A 338 6.96 -10.95 -7.73
C VAL A 338 6.57 -12.43 -7.58
N ILE A 339 6.81 -13.26 -8.60
CA ILE A 339 6.47 -14.69 -8.59
C ILE A 339 7.39 -15.49 -7.68
N GLN A 340 8.69 -15.16 -7.65
CA GLN A 340 9.63 -15.74 -6.68
C GLN A 340 9.18 -15.45 -5.25
N PHE A 341 8.91 -14.18 -4.94
CA PHE A 341 8.44 -13.78 -3.61
C PHE A 341 7.17 -14.52 -3.19
N PHE A 342 6.13 -14.58 -4.04
CA PHE A 342 4.92 -15.30 -3.66
C PHE A 342 5.12 -16.82 -3.59
N ALA A 343 6.00 -17.41 -4.41
CA ALA A 343 6.35 -18.83 -4.30
C ALA A 343 7.07 -19.14 -2.98
N ASP A 344 7.99 -18.29 -2.56
CA ASP A 344 8.80 -18.49 -1.35
C ASP A 344 7.98 -18.22 -0.07
N LYS A 345 7.03 -17.28 -0.12
CA LYS A 345 6.25 -16.84 1.06
C LYS A 345 4.86 -17.50 1.20
N LEU A 346 4.23 -17.92 0.10
CA LEU A 346 2.93 -18.63 0.11
C LEU A 346 3.06 -20.13 -0.19
N GLY A 347 4.19 -20.57 -0.75
CA GLY A 347 4.41 -21.91 -1.28
C GLY A 347 4.06 -22.04 -2.77
N ARG A 348 4.50 -23.16 -3.37
CA ARG A 348 4.02 -23.65 -4.67
C ARG A 348 3.19 -24.94 -4.47
N HIS A 349 2.35 -25.25 -5.45
CA HIS A 349 1.90 -26.62 -5.75
C HIS A 349 2.86 -27.24 -6.77
#